data_AF-A0A316RTJ6-F1
#
_entry.id   AF-A0A316RTJ6-F1
#
_cell.length_a   1.000
_cell.length_b   1.000
_cell.length_c   1.000
_cell.angle_alpha   90.00
_cell.angle_beta   90.00
_cell.angle_gamma   90.00
#
_symmetry.space_group_name_H-M   'P 1'
#
loop_
_entity.id
_entity.type
_entity.pdbx_description
1 polymer ?
#
loop_
_entity_poly.entity_id
_entity_poly.type
_entity_poly.pdbx_seq_one_letter_code
_entity_poly.pdbx_strand_id
1 'polypeptide(L)'
;MKNENMDTQEIKRLIELYFECGTDVRQERMLRDYFSSGHADGELKRYEALFSRSDYDEASVPGDDFDMKILEMIQRPQVTENAKRPVGRTMKFVRIASMAACLAILVTVGIKRDNVNPEECMLCADTFSNPHEALNEIESVFSMMASRMQDGSEMIRHGAGLTEPVMDVFNIPGYNDRQCNRNI
;
A
#
# COMPACT_ATOMS: atom_id res chain seq x y z
N MET A 1 0.67 15.75 -46.81
CA MET A 1 -0.54 16.51 -46.43
C MET A 1 -0.21 17.16 -45.09
N LYS A 2 -0.13 18.49 -45.05
CA LYS A 2 0.17 19.24 -43.82
C LYS A 2 -1.07 19.20 -42.94
N ASN A 3 -1.01 18.52 -41.81
CA ASN A 3 -1.99 18.72 -40.76
C ASN A 3 -1.82 20.17 -40.30
N GLU A 4 -2.87 20.97 -40.44
CA GLU A 4 -2.89 22.34 -39.98
C GLU A 4 -2.44 22.36 -38.51
N ASN A 5 -1.33 23.04 -38.24
CA ASN A 5 -0.64 23.04 -36.96
C ASN A 5 -1.63 23.42 -35.84
N MET A 6 -2.07 22.45 -35.06
CA MET A 6 -2.57 22.73 -33.72
C MET A 6 -1.42 23.35 -32.95
N ASP A 7 -1.61 24.60 -32.50
CA ASP A 7 -0.55 25.36 -31.87
C ASP A 7 -0.12 24.66 -30.57
N THR A 8 1.19 24.57 -30.36
CA THR A 8 1.77 23.94 -29.18
C THR A 8 1.28 24.63 -27.90
N GLN A 9 0.93 25.92 -27.96
CA GLN A 9 0.36 26.65 -26.82
C GLN A 9 -1.06 26.18 -26.48
N GLU A 10 -1.89 25.88 -27.48
CA GLU A 10 -3.24 25.39 -27.26
C GLU A 10 -3.24 24.00 -26.64
N ILE A 11 -2.31 23.12 -27.04
CA ILE A 11 -2.11 21.82 -26.39
C ILE A 11 -1.71 21.98 -24.92
N LYS A 12 -0.79 22.90 -24.60
CA LYS A 12 -0.40 23.17 -23.22
C LYS A 12 -1.59 23.60 -22.36
N ARG A 13 -2.42 24.52 -22.89
CA ARG A 13 -3.64 24.96 -22.23
C ARG A 13 -4.64 23.82 -22.01
N LEU A 14 -4.84 22.97 -23.03
CA LEU A 14 -5.75 21.82 -22.91
C LEU A 14 -5.25 20.80 -21.88
N ILE A 15 -3.94 20.62 -21.73
CA ILE A 15 -3.35 19.75 -20.70
C ILE A 15 -3.58 20.32 -19.30
N GLU A 16 -3.41 21.63 -19.11
CA GLU A 16 -3.71 22.30 -17.83
C GLU A 16 -5.19 22.12 -17.46
N LEU A 17 -6.09 22.37 -18.42
CA LEU A 17 -7.52 22.16 -18.23
C LEU A 17 -7.87 20.68 -17.96
N TYR A 18 -7.18 19.74 -18.59
CA TYR A 18 -7.38 18.31 -18.34
C TYR A 18 -7.05 17.95 -16.89
N PHE A 19 -5.96 18.49 -16.34
CA PHE A 19 -5.61 18.29 -14.93
C PHE A 19 -6.59 18.97 -13.97
N GLU A 20 -7.24 20.05 -14.40
CA GLU A 20 -8.33 20.72 -13.66
C GLU A 20 -9.70 20.05 -13.87
N CYS A 21 -9.77 18.93 -14.60
CA CYS A 21 -11.02 18.26 -14.98
C CYS A 21 -12.01 19.19 -15.74
N GLY A 22 -11.49 20.16 -16.48
CA GLY A 22 -12.26 21.16 -17.24
C GLY A 22 -12.39 20.87 -18.74
N THR A 23 -11.91 19.73 -19.23
CA THR A 23 -11.96 19.34 -20.64
C THR A 23 -13.27 18.65 -21.03
N ASP A 24 -13.67 18.84 -22.29
CA ASP A 24 -14.76 18.08 -22.92
C ASP A 24 -14.22 16.88 -23.72
N VAL A 25 -15.08 15.88 -23.96
CA VAL A 25 -14.75 14.67 -24.74
C VAL A 25 -14.17 15.00 -26.11
N ARG A 26 -14.62 16.08 -26.75
CA ARG A 26 -14.05 16.53 -28.03
C ARG A 26 -12.61 17.01 -27.89
N GLN A 27 -12.30 17.76 -26.83
CA GLN A 27 -10.96 18.29 -26.57
C GLN A 27 -9.99 17.17 -26.19
N GLU A 28 -10.44 16.20 -25.41
CA GLU A 28 -9.66 15.00 -25.07
C GLU A 28 -9.35 14.15 -26.30
N ARG A 29 -10.30 14.05 -27.25
CA ARG A 29 -10.05 13.42 -28.55
C ARG A 29 -8.97 14.16 -29.33
N MET A 30 -8.98 15.49 -29.32
CA MET A 30 -7.93 16.29 -29.97
C MET A 30 -6.56 16.08 -29.32
N LEU A 31 -6.49 16.01 -27.99
CA LEU A 31 -5.26 15.66 -27.26
C LEU A 31 -4.76 14.27 -27.68
N ARG A 32 -5.64 13.28 -27.75
CA ARG A 32 -5.31 11.93 -28.22
C ARG A 32 -4.77 11.92 -29.65
N ASP A 33 -5.44 12.61 -30.57
CA ASP A 33 -5.02 12.67 -31.98
C ASP A 33 -3.64 13.35 -32.11
N TYR A 34 -3.38 14.39 -31.32
CA TYR A 34 -2.08 15.06 -31.26
C TYR A 34 -0.96 14.11 -30.81
N PHE A 35 -1.13 13.45 -29.67
CA PHE A 35 -0.09 12.56 -29.11
C PHE A 35 0.04 11.25 -29.89
N SER A 36 -1.03 10.76 -30.51
CA SER A 36 -0.99 9.58 -31.39
C SER A 36 -0.24 9.85 -32.69
N SER A 37 -0.19 11.11 -33.14
CA SER A 37 0.54 11.49 -34.34
C SER A 37 2.07 11.45 -34.17
N GLY A 38 2.60 11.30 -32.95
CA GLY A 38 4.03 11.23 -32.66
C GLY A 38 4.80 12.55 -32.87
N HIS A 39 4.09 13.69 -32.96
CA HIS A 39 4.69 15.02 -33.15
C HIS A 39 4.97 15.77 -31.83
N ALA A 40 4.89 15.11 -30.68
CA ALA A 40 5.15 15.73 -29.39
C ALA A 40 6.66 15.91 -29.14
N ASP A 41 7.11 17.16 -29.04
CA ASP A 41 8.51 17.51 -28.78
C ASP A 41 8.68 18.30 -27.46
N GLY A 42 9.90 18.29 -26.92
CA GLY A 42 10.27 19.01 -25.69
C GLY A 42 9.50 18.57 -24.45
N GLU A 43 8.93 19.53 -23.73
CA GLU A 43 8.19 19.30 -22.47
C GLU A 43 6.90 18.50 -22.67
N LEU A 44 6.32 18.48 -23.87
CA LEU A 44 5.05 17.79 -24.11
C LEU A 44 5.22 16.28 -24.15
N LYS A 45 6.42 15.80 -24.50
CA LYS A 45 6.74 14.37 -24.61
C LYS A 45 6.50 13.60 -23.30
N ARG A 46 6.63 14.25 -22.15
CA ARG A 46 6.33 13.62 -20.84
C ARG A 46 4.85 13.22 -20.70
N TYR A 47 3.96 13.90 -21.41
CA TYR A 47 2.51 13.66 -21.38
C TYR A 47 2.07 12.68 -22.47
N GLU A 48 2.97 12.26 -23.36
CA GLU A 48 2.69 11.30 -24.43
C GLU A 48 2.12 9.99 -23.88
N ALA A 49 2.64 9.49 -22.77
CA ALA A 49 2.13 8.27 -22.13
C ALA A 49 0.66 8.38 -21.63
N LEU A 50 0.17 9.60 -21.38
CA LEU A 50 -1.22 9.82 -20.93
C LEU A 50 -2.22 9.69 -22.08
N PHE A 51 -1.80 10.02 -23.30
CA PHE A 51 -2.69 10.17 -24.45
C PHE A 51 -2.38 9.22 -25.63
N SER A 52 -1.25 8.50 -25.59
CA SER A 52 -0.79 7.59 -26.67
C SER A 52 -1.43 6.20 -26.63
N ARG A 53 -1.97 5.75 -25.50
CA ARG A 53 -2.69 4.48 -25.42
C ARG A 53 -4.06 4.59 -26.07
N SER A 54 -4.25 3.80 -27.13
CA SER A 54 -5.47 3.70 -27.94
C SER A 54 -6.55 2.85 -27.30
N ASP A 55 -6.23 2.09 -26.25
CA ASP A 55 -7.09 1.09 -25.63
C ASP A 55 -8.19 1.66 -24.71
N TYR A 56 -8.40 2.97 -24.77
CA TYR A 56 -9.73 3.56 -24.59
C TYR A 56 -10.49 3.52 -25.92
N ASP A 57 -10.53 2.36 -26.56
CA ASP A 57 -11.48 2.10 -27.64
C ASP A 57 -12.83 2.48 -27.08
N GLU A 58 -13.48 3.51 -27.67
CA GLU A 58 -14.78 4.09 -27.29
C GLU A 58 -15.40 3.30 -26.16
N ALA A 59 -15.06 3.61 -24.90
CA ALA A 59 -15.32 2.73 -23.77
C ALA A 59 -16.75 2.22 -23.92
N SER A 60 -16.90 0.95 -24.37
CA SER A 60 -18.19 0.53 -24.91
C SER A 60 -19.14 0.76 -23.77
N VAL A 61 -20.10 1.68 -23.93
CA VAL A 61 -20.96 2.09 -22.83
C VAL A 61 -21.42 0.79 -22.20
N PRO A 62 -21.03 0.52 -20.93
CA PRO A 62 -21.30 -0.77 -20.36
C PRO A 62 -22.81 -0.98 -20.48
N GLY A 63 -23.23 -2.09 -21.08
CA GLY A 63 -24.67 -2.32 -21.29
C GLY A 63 -25.42 -2.21 -19.97
N ASP A 64 -26.72 -1.93 -20.01
CA ASP A 64 -27.54 -1.63 -18.83
C ASP A 64 -27.42 -2.68 -17.70
N ASP A 65 -27.09 -3.93 -18.04
CA ASP A 65 -26.89 -5.04 -17.09
C ASP A 65 -25.50 -5.06 -16.40
N PHE A 66 -24.58 -4.16 -16.75
CA PHE A 66 -23.21 -4.15 -16.24
C PHE A 66 -23.19 -3.96 -14.72
N ASP A 67 -23.93 -2.98 -14.21
CA ASP A 67 -23.97 -2.69 -12.79
C ASP A 67 -24.49 -3.88 -11.99
N MET A 68 -25.53 -4.54 -12.50
CA MET A 68 -26.10 -5.75 -11.90
C MET A 68 -25.09 -6.89 -11.86
N LYS A 69 -24.34 -7.10 -12.95
CA LYS A 69 -23.29 -8.11 -13.04
C LYS A 69 -22.11 -7.83 -12.08
N ILE A 70 -21.70 -6.57 -11.95
CA ILE A 70 -20.65 -6.17 -11.00
C ILE A 70 -21.11 -6.36 -9.56
N LEU A 71 -22.34 -5.93 -9.24
CA LEU A 71 -22.96 -6.15 -7.94
C LEU A 71 -23.01 -7.65 -7.59
N GLU A 72 -23.36 -8.50 -8.55
CA GLU A 72 -23.37 -9.95 -8.37
C GLU A 72 -21.96 -10.51 -8.12
N MET A 73 -20.93 -10.03 -8.84
CA MET A 73 -19.54 -10.44 -8.62
C MET A 73 -18.99 -10.05 -7.24
N ILE A 74 -19.39 -8.88 -6.73
CA ILE A 74 -18.97 -8.39 -5.41
C ILE A 74 -19.72 -9.14 -4.29
N GLN A 75 -21.01 -9.42 -4.50
CA GLN A 75 -21.86 -10.08 -3.51
C GLN A 75 -21.64 -11.59 -3.43
N ARG A 76 -21.13 -12.22 -4.50
CA ARG A 76 -20.64 -13.58 -4.41
C ARG A 76 -19.47 -13.58 -3.42
N PRO A 77 -19.61 -14.20 -2.23
CA PRO A 77 -18.45 -14.45 -1.40
C PRO A 77 -17.51 -15.24 -2.30
N GLN A 78 -16.28 -14.73 -2.48
CA GLN A 78 -15.17 -15.51 -2.99
C GLN A 78 -14.90 -16.58 -1.93
N VAL A 79 -15.84 -17.53 -1.76
CA VAL A 79 -15.52 -18.83 -1.24
C VAL A 79 -14.43 -19.26 -2.18
N THR A 80 -13.26 -19.47 -1.59
CA THR A 80 -12.05 -19.97 -2.21
C THR A 80 -12.37 -21.34 -2.80
N GLU A 81 -13.15 -21.34 -3.87
CA GLU A 81 -13.55 -22.49 -4.61
C GLU A 81 -12.31 -22.94 -5.33
N ASN A 82 -11.64 -23.89 -4.69
CA ASN A 82 -11.12 -25.02 -5.41
C ASN A 82 -9.94 -24.67 -6.33
N ALA A 83 -8.84 -24.25 -5.71
CA ALA A 83 -7.60 -24.94 -6.02
C ALA A 83 -7.74 -26.42 -5.58
N LYS A 84 -8.57 -27.19 -6.29
CA LYS A 84 -8.55 -28.65 -6.30
C LYS A 84 -7.21 -29.03 -6.94
N ARG A 85 -6.14 -28.85 -6.18
CA ARG A 85 -4.89 -29.56 -6.44
C ARG A 85 -5.27 -31.05 -6.47
N PRO A 86 -4.83 -31.83 -7.47
CA PRO A 86 -5.09 -33.26 -7.48
C PRO A 86 -4.36 -33.91 -6.30
N VAL A 87 -4.99 -33.91 -5.12
CA VAL A 87 -4.54 -34.61 -3.92
C VAL A 87 -4.92 -36.09 -4.09
N GLY A 88 -4.38 -36.75 -5.13
CA GLY A 88 -4.78 -38.10 -5.49
C GLY A 88 -3.81 -39.19 -5.05
N ARG A 89 -2.51 -38.89 -4.96
CA ARG A 89 -1.47 -39.93 -4.77
C ARG A 89 -0.31 -39.52 -3.86
N THR A 90 0.16 -38.28 -3.95
CA THR A 90 1.32 -37.78 -3.18
C THR A 90 1.02 -37.67 -1.68
N MET A 91 -0.19 -37.23 -1.28
CA MET A 91 -0.53 -37.15 0.15
C MET A 91 -0.57 -38.50 0.88
N LYS A 92 -0.87 -39.60 0.18
CA LYS A 92 -0.85 -40.94 0.81
C LYS A 92 0.56 -41.34 1.22
N PHE A 93 1.56 -41.05 0.38
CA PHE A 93 2.97 -41.30 0.71
C PHE A 93 3.49 -40.34 1.79
N VAL A 94 3.06 -39.08 1.79
CA VAL A 94 3.41 -38.13 2.86
C VAL A 94 2.91 -38.61 4.22
N ARG A 95 1.69 -39.17 4.30
CA ARG A 95 1.15 -39.73 5.55
C ARG A 95 1.89 -40.99 6.04
N ILE A 96 2.38 -41.83 5.13
CA ILE A 96 3.17 -43.02 5.50
C ILE A 96 4.58 -42.60 5.90
N ALA A 97 5.17 -41.65 5.18
CA ALA A 97 6.50 -41.09 5.49
C ALA A 97 6.52 -40.40 6.85
N SER A 98 5.46 -39.68 7.23
CA SER A 98 5.38 -39.06 8.57
C SER A 98 5.39 -40.10 9.68
N MET A 99 4.69 -41.24 9.53
CA MET A 99 4.70 -42.30 10.53
C MET A 99 6.08 -42.98 10.63
N ALA A 100 6.72 -43.24 9.49
CA ALA A 100 8.08 -43.78 9.45
C ALA A 100 9.10 -42.82 10.10
N ALA A 101 8.98 -41.50 9.86
CA ALA A 101 9.83 -40.50 10.47
C ALA A 101 9.67 -40.45 12.00
N CYS A 102 8.44 -40.51 12.51
CA CYS A 102 8.19 -40.59 13.96
C CYS A 102 8.85 -41.82 14.58
N LEU A 103 8.73 -42.99 13.94
CA LEU A 103 9.39 -44.21 14.41
C LEU A 103 10.91 -44.10 14.34
N ALA A 104 11.48 -43.53 13.27
CA ALA A 104 12.90 -43.30 13.16
C ALA A 104 13.44 -42.34 14.23
N ILE A 105 12.69 -41.28 14.57
CA ILE A 105 13.03 -40.37 15.68
C ILE A 105 12.98 -41.11 17.02
N LEU A 106 11.95 -41.91 17.29
CA LEU A 106 11.87 -42.69 18.53
C LEU A 106 13.00 -43.71 18.65
N VAL A 107 13.38 -44.36 17.55
CA VAL A 107 14.51 -45.30 17.52
C VAL A 107 15.83 -44.55 17.74
N THR A 108 16.06 -43.43 17.04
CA THR A 108 17.29 -42.64 17.18
C THR A 108 17.42 -41.98 18.55
N VAL A 109 16.33 -41.46 19.12
CA VAL A 109 16.29 -40.92 20.49
C VAL A 109 16.41 -42.03 21.52
N GLY A 110 15.80 -43.20 21.29
CA GLY A 110 15.92 -44.37 22.16
C GLY A 110 17.36 -44.86 22.25
N ILE A 111 18.06 -44.96 21.11
CA ILE A 111 19.48 -45.32 21.04
C ILE A 111 20.37 -44.23 21.67
N LYS A 112 19.98 -42.95 21.60
CA LYS A 112 20.73 -41.84 22.23
C LYS A 112 20.43 -41.66 23.71
N ARG A 113 19.27 -42.07 24.24
CA ARG A 113 18.91 -41.90 25.66
C ARG A 113 19.74 -42.75 26.60
N ASP A 114 20.34 -43.84 26.12
CA ASP A 114 21.37 -44.54 26.89
C ASP A 114 22.63 -43.66 27.13
N ASN A 115 22.75 -42.49 26.47
CA ASN A 115 23.91 -41.59 26.53
C ASN A 115 23.58 -40.09 26.71
N VAL A 116 22.37 -39.68 27.09
CA VAL A 116 21.99 -38.25 27.18
C VAL A 116 21.39 -37.89 28.54
N ASN A 117 22.09 -37.02 29.26
CA ASN A 117 21.65 -36.42 30.52
C ASN A 117 20.56 -35.34 30.25
N PRO A 118 19.36 -35.43 30.85
CA PRO A 118 18.20 -34.61 30.44
C PRO A 118 18.10 -33.23 31.11
N GLU A 119 19.20 -32.47 31.19
CA GLU A 119 19.22 -31.14 31.80
C GLU A 119 19.67 -30.06 30.80
N GLU A 120 18.78 -29.65 29.88
CA GLU A 120 18.88 -28.32 29.25
C GLU A 120 17.56 -27.97 28.53
N CYS A 121 16.66 -27.27 29.24
CA CYS A 121 15.43 -26.74 28.67
C CYS A 121 15.73 -25.40 27.97
N MET A 122 16.01 -25.45 26.67
CA MET A 122 16.34 -24.31 25.79
C MET A 122 15.09 -23.50 25.36
N LEU A 123 14.11 -23.29 26.26
CA LEU A 123 12.83 -22.64 25.91
C LEU A 123 12.50 -21.39 26.74
N CYS A 124 13.38 -20.97 27.65
CA CYS A 124 13.13 -19.84 28.55
C CYS A 124 14.30 -18.84 28.64
N ALA A 125 15.13 -18.73 27.61
CA ALA A 125 16.16 -17.68 27.57
C ALA A 125 15.53 -16.39 27.03
N ASP A 126 15.02 -15.56 27.93
CA ASP A 126 14.56 -14.19 27.64
C ASP A 126 15.77 -13.31 27.21
N THR A 127 15.54 -12.27 26.41
CA THR A 127 16.64 -11.44 25.83
C THR A 127 17.40 -10.62 26.89
N PHE A 128 16.81 -10.48 28.08
CA PHE A 128 17.43 -9.80 29.21
C PHE A 128 17.33 -10.65 30.49
N SER A 129 18.44 -10.78 31.20
CA SER A 129 18.56 -11.54 32.44
C SER A 129 17.78 -10.92 33.61
N ASN A 130 17.45 -9.62 33.53
CA ASN A 130 16.76 -8.88 34.59
C ASN A 130 15.76 -7.87 34.00
N PRO A 131 14.45 -8.02 34.28
CA PRO A 131 13.41 -7.14 33.73
C PRO A 131 13.52 -5.68 34.22
N HIS A 132 14.12 -5.44 35.39
CA HIS A 132 14.29 -4.08 35.93
C HIS A 132 15.39 -3.29 35.20
N GLU A 133 16.38 -3.96 34.63
CA GLU A 133 17.48 -3.30 33.91
C GLU A 133 17.03 -2.81 32.53
N ALA A 134 16.25 -3.61 31.81
CA ALA A 134 15.67 -3.22 30.52
C ALA A 134 14.74 -2.00 30.64
N LEU A 135 13.98 -1.89 31.74
CA LEU A 135 13.09 -0.76 31.96
C LEU A 135 13.88 0.56 32.09
N ASN A 136 14.99 0.54 32.81
CA ASN A 136 15.84 1.73 33.00
C ASN A 136 16.47 2.19 31.68
N GLU A 137 16.86 1.27 30.79
CA GLU A 137 17.34 1.63 29.45
C GLU A 137 16.23 2.27 28.60
N ILE A 138 15.01 1.72 28.67
CA ILE A 138 13.85 2.26 27.95
C ILE A 138 13.52 3.66 28.46
N GLU A 139 13.58 3.91 29.77
CA GLU A 139 13.36 5.25 30.36
C GLU A 139 14.35 6.29 29.81
N SER A 140 15.63 5.90 29.67
CA SER A 140 16.65 6.76 29.08
C SER A 140 16.32 7.10 27.62
N VAL A 141 16.00 6.10 26.80
CA VAL A 141 15.64 6.30 25.39
C VAL A 141 14.41 7.18 25.24
N PHE A 142 13.40 6.94 26.08
CA PHE A 142 12.17 7.73 26.07
C PHE A 142 12.43 9.19 26.42
N SER A 143 13.26 9.45 27.44
CA SER A 143 13.63 10.82 27.84
C SER A 143 14.37 11.59 26.74
N MET A 144 15.27 10.93 26.01
CA MET A 144 15.99 11.54 24.89
C MET A 144 15.04 11.89 23.74
N MET A 145 14.08 11.01 23.45
CA MET A 145 13.10 11.24 22.39
C MET A 145 12.16 12.39 22.75
N ALA A 146 11.70 12.44 24.01
CA ALA A 146 10.90 13.55 24.53
C ALA A 146 11.65 14.88 24.45
N SER A 147 12.93 14.92 24.85
CA SER A 147 13.77 16.12 24.73
C SER A 147 13.88 16.59 23.28
N ARG A 148 14.16 15.68 22.33
CA ARG A 148 14.25 16.03 20.91
C ARG A 148 12.93 16.56 20.34
N MET A 149 11.80 16.01 20.78
CA MET A 149 10.47 16.50 20.39
C MET A 149 10.22 17.91 20.95
N GLN A 150 10.63 18.15 22.19
CA GLN A 150 10.47 19.47 22.83
C GLN A 150 11.36 20.52 22.18
N ASP A 151 12.62 20.20 21.90
CA ASP A 151 13.55 21.06 21.16
C ASP A 151 13.01 21.42 19.77
N GLY A 152 12.50 20.42 19.04
CA GLY A 152 11.85 20.63 17.75
C GLY A 152 10.60 21.51 17.84
N SER A 153 9.80 21.36 18.90
CA SER A 153 8.61 22.18 19.12
C SER A 153 8.94 23.64 19.43
N GLU A 154 10.01 23.91 20.18
CA GLU A 154 10.51 25.26 20.48
C GLU A 154 11.07 25.93 19.21
N MET A 155 11.83 25.19 18.40
CA MET A 155 12.30 25.69 17.09
C MET A 155 11.14 26.08 16.17
N ILE A 156 10.08 25.25 16.13
CA ILE A 156 8.86 25.57 15.37
C ILE A 156 8.16 26.78 15.98
N ARG A 157 8.08 26.91 17.32
CA ARG A 157 7.45 28.07 17.98
C ARG A 157 8.15 29.39 17.68
N HIS A 158 9.48 29.39 17.71
CA HIS A 158 10.29 30.56 17.38
C HIS A 158 10.26 30.89 15.88
N GLY A 159 10.20 29.88 15.00
CA GLY A 159 10.05 30.06 13.55
C GLY A 159 8.62 30.46 13.11
N ALA A 160 7.60 29.98 13.82
CA ALA A 160 6.19 30.29 13.59
C ALA A 160 5.80 31.71 14.03
N GLY A 161 6.70 32.45 14.67
CA GLY A 161 6.57 33.91 14.78
C GLY A 161 6.69 34.64 13.43
N LEU A 162 7.10 33.94 12.36
CA LEU A 162 7.27 34.48 11.00
C LEU A 162 6.34 33.86 9.96
N THR A 163 5.51 32.86 10.31
CA THR A 163 4.50 32.28 9.42
C THR A 163 3.26 31.88 10.20
N GLU A 164 2.09 32.24 9.68
CA GLU A 164 0.79 31.83 10.22
C GLU A 164 0.71 30.31 10.46
N PRO A 165 -0.06 29.86 11.48
CA PRO A 165 -0.06 28.47 11.89
C PRO A 165 -0.52 27.55 10.74
N VAL A 166 0.30 26.55 10.44
CA VAL A 166 0.01 25.46 9.47
C VAL A 166 -1.28 24.69 9.78
N MET A 167 -1.87 24.88 10.98
CA MET A 167 -3.17 24.31 11.35
C MET A 167 -4.34 24.81 10.49
N ASP A 168 -4.22 25.94 9.80
CA ASP A 168 -5.26 26.40 8.87
C ASP A 168 -5.24 25.66 7.52
N VAL A 169 -4.16 24.95 7.18
CA VAL A 169 -4.09 24.11 5.97
C VAL A 169 -4.94 22.84 6.11
N PHE A 170 -5.18 22.40 7.35
CA PHE A 170 -6.06 21.27 7.66
C PHE A 170 -7.49 21.69 8.02
N ASN A 171 -7.85 22.96 7.82
CA ASN A 171 -9.21 23.44 7.99
C ASN A 171 -10.08 22.98 6.81
N ILE A 172 -10.52 21.71 6.86
CA ILE A 172 -11.56 21.20 5.96
C ILE A 172 -12.88 21.83 6.42
N PRO A 173 -13.56 22.65 5.59
CA PRO A 173 -14.84 23.23 5.96
C PRO A 173 -15.85 22.09 6.18
N GLY A 174 -16.27 21.90 7.44
CA GLY A 174 -17.26 20.90 7.84
C GLY A 174 -16.82 19.90 8.91
N TYR A 175 -15.57 19.95 9.39
CA TYR A 175 -15.14 19.11 10.52
C TYR A 175 -14.75 19.97 11.72
N ASN A 176 -15.76 20.45 12.45
CA ASN A 176 -15.53 21.04 13.77
C ASN A 176 -16.54 20.49 14.80
N ASP A 177 -16.03 20.36 16.02
CA ASP A 177 -16.75 20.09 17.28
C ASP A 177 -17.13 18.63 17.59
N ARG A 178 -16.11 17.83 17.91
CA ARG A 178 -16.17 17.05 19.16
C ARG A 178 -15.22 17.65 20.16
N GLN A 179 -15.73 18.63 20.90
CA GLN A 179 -15.21 19.00 22.20
C GLN A 179 -15.16 17.73 23.07
N CYS A 180 -13.96 17.16 23.26
CA CYS A 180 -13.72 16.22 24.33
C CYS A 180 -13.90 16.97 25.64
N ASN A 181 -15.12 16.95 26.17
CA ASN A 181 -15.46 17.42 27.49
C ASN A 181 -14.70 16.56 28.51
N ARG A 182 -13.52 17.04 28.92
CA ARG A 182 -12.72 16.44 29.97
C ARG A 182 -13.24 16.91 31.32
N ASN A 183 -14.34 16.30 31.75
CA ASN A 183 -14.80 16.26 33.12
C ASN A 183 -15.26 14.83 33.41
N ILE A 184 -14.34 14.02 33.95
CA ILE A 184 -14.46 13.01 35.01
C ILE A 184 -13.02 12.62 35.37
#